data_AF-A0A965K7F0-F1
#
_entry.id   AF-A0A965K7F0-F1
#
_cell.length_a   1.000
_cell.length_b   1.000
_cell.length_c   1.000
_cell.angle_alpha   90.00
_cell.angle_beta   90.00
_cell.angle_gamma   90.00
#
_symmetry.space_group_name_H-M   'P 1'
#
loop_
_entity.id
_entity.type
_entity.pdbx_description
1 polymer ?
#
loop_
_entity_poly.entity_id
_entity_poly.type
_entity_poly.pdbx_seq_one_letter_code
_entity_poly.pdbx_strand_id
1 'polypeptide(L)' 'MVYRYSFRIAAVIIVMALFVGIAQYLPFLVVNRPLKSLCVYTWQDKIDEQVFIDFAQKTGIKFL' A
#
# COMPACT_ATOMS: atom_id res chain seq x y z
N MET A 1 26.16 11.25 37.31
CA MET A 1 25.12 10.23 36.99
C MET A 1 23.95 10.78 36.16
N VAL A 2 23.57 12.06 36.27
CA VAL A 2 22.42 12.66 35.55
C VAL A 2 22.58 12.65 34.02
N TYR A 3 23.76 13.01 33.50
CA TYR A 3 24.03 13.08 32.05
C TYR A 3 23.76 11.79 31.28
N ARG A 4 23.94 10.63 31.92
CA ARG A 4 23.75 9.31 31.31
C ARG A 4 22.27 8.99 31.11
N TYR A 5 21.40 9.52 31.97
CA TYR A 5 19.95 9.38 31.87
C TYR A 5 19.37 10.35 30.84
N SER A 6 19.87 11.58 30.78
CA SER A 6 19.47 12.58 29.79
C SER A 6 19.71 12.10 28.36
N PHE A 7 20.87 11.47 28.11
CA PHE A 7 21.21 10.92 26.79
C PHE A 7 20.28 9.77 26.37
N ARG A 8 19.93 8.88 27.32
CA ARG A 8 19.00 7.77 27.05
C ARG A 8 17.61 8.26 26.69
N ILE A 9 17.11 9.28 27.40
CA ILE A 9 15.80 9.86 27.13
C ILE A 9 15.79 10.52 25.74
N ALA A 10 16.84 11.28 25.39
CA ALA A 10 16.96 11.87 24.07
C ALA A 10 17.00 10.82 22.95
N ALA A 11 17.73 9.72 23.14
CA ALA A 11 17.78 8.62 22.18
C ALA A 11 16.40 7.96 21.98
N VAL A 12 15.64 7.74 23.06
CA VAL A 12 14.28 7.18 22.98
C VAL A 12 13.34 8.11 22.23
N ILE A 13 13.43 9.43 22.46
CA ILE A 13 12.61 10.43 21.76
C ILE A 13 12.91 10.44 20.27
N ILE A 14 14.20 10.37 19.88
CA ILE A 14 14.60 10.32 18.47
C ILE A 14 14.07 9.06 17.80
N VAL A 15 14.13 7.90 18.47
CA VAL A 15 13.59 6.64 17.94
C VAL A 15 12.07 6.70 17.76
N MET A 16 11.33 7.27 18.73
CA MET A 16 9.89 7.47 18.59
C MET A 16 9.55 8.40 17.41
N ALA A 17 10.28 9.52 17.25
CA ALA A 17 10.08 10.44 16.14
C ALA A 17 10.33 9.77 14.78
N LEU A 18 11.37 8.93 14.68
CA LEU A 18 11.67 8.13 13.50
C LEU A 18 10.55 7.13 13.18
N PHE A 19 10.01 6.46 14.21
CA PHE A 19 8.92 5.49 14.05
C PHE A 19 7.63 6.15 13.56
N VAL A 20 7.27 7.31 14.12
CA VAL A 20 6.10 8.08 13.70
C VAL A 20 6.26 8.60 12.26
N GLY A 21 7.46 9.08 11.91
CA GLY A 21 7.77 9.46 10.53
C GLY A 21 7.57 8.31 9.55
N ILE A 22 8.18 7.15 9.82
CA ILE A 22 8.04 5.95 8.97
C ILE A 22 6.57 5.50 8.87
N ALA A 23 5.81 5.54 9.97
CA ALA A 23 4.40 5.19 9.99
C ALA A 23 3.54 6.13 9.12
N GLN A 24 3.92 7.40 8.97
CA GLN A 24 3.25 8.33 8.05
C GLN A 24 3.61 8.09 6.57
N TYR A 25 4.82 7.59 6.28
CA TYR A 25 5.25 7.26 4.91
C TYR A 25 4.74 5.88 4.42
N LEU A 26 4.46 4.96 5.33
CA LEU A 26 3.92 3.63 5.02
C LEU A 26 2.57 3.66 4.26
N PRO A 27 1.56 4.45 4.67
CA PRO A 27 0.31 4.56 3.92
C PRO A 27 0.52 5.18 2.53
N PHE A 28 1.54 6.04 2.33
CA PHE A 28 1.85 6.57 1.00
C PHE A 28 2.32 5.48 0.02
N LEU A 29 3.06 4.48 0.50
CA LEU A 29 3.50 3.33 -0.33
C LEU A 29 2.39 2.29 -0.55
N VAL A 30 1.50 2.13 0.42
CA VAL A 30 0.40 1.14 0.33
C VAL A 30 -0.78 1.68 -0.49
N VAL A 31 -1.10 2.98 -0.36
CA VAL A 31 -2.24 3.62 -1.04
C VAL A 31 -1.93 3.97 -2.49
N ASN A 32 -0.68 4.34 -2.82
CA ASN A 32 -0.28 4.65 -4.20
C ASN A 32 0.13 3.40 -5.02
N ARG A 33 -0.48 2.24 -4.76
CA ARG A 33 -0.46 1.20 -5.79
C ARG A 33 -1.35 1.70 -6.92
N PRO A 34 -0.83 1.93 -8.14
CA PRO A 34 -1.68 2.31 -9.25
C PRO A 34 -2.76 1.24 -9.37
N LEU A 35 -4.03 1.65 -9.26
CA LEU A 35 -5.17 0.82 -9.61
C LEU A 35 -4.95 0.42 -11.06
N LYS A 36 -4.38 -0.76 -11.28
CA LYS A 36 -4.19 -1.32 -12.60
C LYS A 36 -5.59 -1.61 -13.11
N SER A 37 -6.09 -0.75 -14.00
CA SER A 37 -7.31 -0.97 -14.74
C SER A 37 -6.93 -1.53 -16.11
N LEU A 38 -7.48 -2.68 -16.47
CA LEU A 38 -7.28 -3.29 -17.78
C LEU A 38 -8.52 -3.01 -18.64
N CYS A 39 -8.38 -2.19 -19.69
CA CYS A 39 -9.43 -1.97 -20.67
C CYS A 39 -9.29 -3.04 -21.75
N VAL A 40 -10.32 -3.87 -21.93
CA VAL A 40 -10.31 -4.97 -22.90
C VAL A 40 -11.31 -4.67 -24.01
N TYR A 41 -10.82 -4.52 -25.23
CA TYR A 41 -11.65 -4.39 -26.41
C TYR A 41 -11.91 -5.78 -27.00
N THR A 42 -13.12 -6.30 -26.83
CA THR A 42 -13.54 -7.60 -27.37
C THR A 42 -14.66 -7.41 -28.38
N TRP A 43 -14.83 -8.39 -29.26
CA TRP A 43 -16.05 -8.53 -30.04
C TRP A 43 -17.21 -8.83 -29.09
N GLN A 44 -18.37 -8.21 -29.35
CA GLN A 44 -19.60 -8.44 -28.57
C GLN A 44 -19.94 -9.95 -28.55
N ASP A 45 -20.39 -10.45 -27.39
CA ASP A 45 -20.83 -11.83 -27.14
C ASP A 45 -19.77 -12.95 -27.20
N LYS A 46 -18.47 -12.63 -27.19
CA LYS A 46 -17.40 -13.66 -27.21
C LYS A 46 -16.80 -14.03 -25.87
N ILE A 47 -17.03 -13.27 -24.81
CA ILE A 47 -16.44 -13.54 -23.49
C ILE A 47 -17.54 -13.64 -22.45
N ASP A 48 -17.53 -14.77 -21.75
CA ASP A 48 -18.36 -15.01 -20.58
C ASP A 48 -17.93 -14.07 -19.45
N GLU A 49 -18.89 -13.33 -18.89
CA GLU A 49 -18.68 -12.38 -17.80
C GLU A 49 -18.00 -13.02 -16.58
N GLN A 50 -18.20 -14.33 -16.37
CA GLN A 50 -17.58 -15.08 -15.28
C GLN A 50 -16.05 -15.12 -15.38
N VAL A 51 -15.49 -15.09 -16.59
CA VAL A 51 -14.03 -15.07 -16.80
C VAL A 51 -13.42 -13.76 -16.29
N PHE A 52 -14.13 -12.63 -16.45
CA PHE A 52 -13.68 -11.34 -15.93
C PHE A 52 -13.75 -11.29 -14.40
N ILE A 53 -14.80 -11.86 -13.82
CA ILE A 53 -14.97 -11.94 -12.36
C ILE A 53 -13.85 -12.79 -11.74
N ASP A 54 -13.59 -13.98 -12.30
CA ASP A 54 -12.53 -14.87 -11.85
C ASP A 54 -11.14 -14.25 -11.98
N PHE A 55 -10.88 -13.55 -13.08
CA PHE A 55 -9.61 -12.85 -13.28
C PHE A 55 -9.43 -11.71 -12.28
N ALA A 56 -10.47 -10.89 -12.05
CA ALA A 56 -10.43 -9.79 -11.09
C ALA A 56 -10.18 -10.28 -9.66
N GLN A 57 -10.82 -11.40 -9.27
CA GLN A 57 -10.58 -12.03 -7.96
C GLN A 57 -9.15 -12.57 -7.81
N LYS A 58 -8.58 -13.18 -8.86
CA LYS A 58 -7.23 -13.76 -8.80
C LYS A 58 -6.11 -12.72 -8.86
N THR A 59 -6.31 -11.63 -9.59
CA THR A 59 -5.24 -10.65 -9.87
C THR A 59 -5.38 -9.34 -9.10
N GLY A 60 -6.56 -9.05 -8.54
CA GLY A 60 -6.87 -7.76 -7.92
C GLY A 60 -6.98 -6.60 -8.92
N ILE A 61 -6.96 -6.88 -10.22
CA ILE A 61 -7.07 -5.91 -11.31
C ILE A 61 -8.54 -5.75 -11.66
N LYS A 62 -9.04 -4.52 -11.62
CA LYS A 62 -10.41 -4.21 -12.04
C LYS A 62 -10.45 -4.02 -13.56
N PHE A 63 -11.41 -4.65 -14.22
CA PHE A 63 -11.73 -4.35 -15.61
C PHE A 63 -12.60 -3.10 -15.68
N LEU A 64 -12.39 -2.29 -16.73
CA LEU A 64 -13.07 -1.01 -16.99
C LEU A 64 -13.69 -1.06 -18.39
#